data_AF-A0A2D6NBM0-F1
#
_entry.id   AF-A0A2D6NBM0-F1
#
_cell.length_a   1.000
_cell.length_b   1.000
_cell.length_c   1.000
_cell.angle_alpha   90.00
_cell.angle_beta   90.00
_cell.angle_gamma   90.00
#
_symmetry.space_group_name_H-M   'P 1'
#
loop_
_entity.id
_entity.type
_entity.pdbx_description
1 polymer ?
#
loop_
_entity_poly.entity_id
_entity_poly.type
_entity_poly.pdbx_seq_one_letter_code
_entity_poly.pdbx_strand_id
1 'polypeptide(L)'
;MALWINLLLLLFAFPVGYLIAWLSRDELVAYKKYFRILIILGILGGIGFQIYGFVAVSLTMWFVAIIGLVSFLLAGNKRFVRNGKV
;
A
#
# COMPACT_ATOMS: atom_id res chain seq x y z
N MET A 1 3.94 -25.30 4.58
CA MET A 1 2.60 -25.00 4.01
C MET A 1 2.20 -23.52 4.07
N ALA A 2 2.80 -22.69 4.96
CA ALA A 2 2.41 -21.28 5.16
C ALA A 2 2.92 -20.25 4.13
N LEU A 3 3.97 -20.55 3.36
CA LEU A 3 4.64 -19.57 2.49
C LEU A 3 3.76 -19.12 1.30
N TRP A 4 2.96 -20.05 0.74
CA TRP A 4 2.01 -19.79 -0.33
C TRP A 4 0.86 -18.88 0.11
N ILE A 5 0.37 -19.05 1.34
CA ILE A 5 -0.68 -18.21 1.92
C ILE A 5 -0.16 -16.78 2.11
N ASN A 6 1.06 -16.62 2.61
CA ASN A 6 1.68 -15.30 2.78
C ASN A 6 1.85 -14.57 1.44
N LEU A 7 2.26 -15.29 0.39
CA LEU A 7 2.36 -14.75 -0.97
C LEU A 7 1.01 -14.34 -1.53
N LEU A 8 -0.04 -15.16 -1.35
CA LEU A 8 -1.39 -14.81 -1.76
C LEU A 8 -1.90 -13.56 -1.03
N LEU A 9 -1.67 -13.45 0.28
CA LEU A 9 -2.04 -12.26 1.06
C LEU A 9 -1.33 -10.99 0.55
N LEU A 10 -0.05 -11.08 0.21
CA LEU A 10 0.69 -9.98 -0.40
C LEU A 10 0.16 -9.63 -1.80
N LEU A 11 -0.26 -10.62 -2.58
CA LEU A 11 -0.86 -10.40 -3.90
C LEU A 11 -2.20 -9.66 -3.77
N PHE A 12 -3.01 -9.98 -2.76
CA PHE A 12 -4.26 -9.27 -2.47
C PHE A 12 -4.06 -7.82 -2.03
N ALA A 13 -2.86 -7.43 -1.60
CA ALA A 13 -2.55 -6.03 -1.28
C ALA A 13 -2.73 -5.10 -2.49
N PHE A 14 -2.51 -5.60 -3.72
CA PHE A 14 -2.67 -4.83 -4.95
C PHE A 14 -4.13 -4.44 -5.23
N PRO A 15 -5.10 -5.38 -5.34
CA PRO A 15 -6.50 -5.03 -5.57
C PRO A 15 -7.11 -4.26 -4.40
N VAL A 16 -6.73 -4.58 -3.15
CA VAL A 16 -7.18 -3.82 -1.97
C VAL A 16 -6.64 -2.39 -2.00
N GLY A 17 -5.36 -2.21 -2.33
CA GLY A 17 -4.77 -0.88 -2.49
C GLY A 17 -5.42 -0.07 -3.60
N TYR A 18 -5.79 -0.72 -4.71
CA TYR A 18 -6.53 -0.09 -5.80
C TYR A 18 -7.93 0.36 -5.35
N LEU A 19 -8.67 -0.49 -4.64
CA LEU A 19 -10.00 -0.19 -4.09
C LEU A 19 -9.95 0.97 -3.10
N ILE A 20 -9.00 0.95 -2.17
CA ILE A 20 -8.80 2.04 -1.21
C ILE A 20 -8.49 3.33 -1.97
N ALA A 21 -7.59 3.28 -2.94
CA ALA A 21 -7.22 4.45 -3.71
C ALA A 21 -8.36 5.03 -4.56
N TRP A 22 -9.30 4.17 -4.96
CA TRP A 22 -10.50 4.59 -5.66
C TRP A 22 -11.51 5.26 -4.72
N LEU A 23 -11.69 4.73 -3.51
CA LEU A 23 -12.59 5.28 -2.49
C LEU A 23 -12.08 6.60 -1.89
N SER A 24 -10.78 6.72 -1.60
CA SER A 24 -10.19 7.90 -0.96
C SER A 24 -9.50 8.84 -1.95
N ARG A 25 -9.95 8.84 -3.21
CA ARG A 25 -9.27 9.49 -4.34
C ARG A 25 -9.05 10.99 -4.14
N ASP A 26 -10.04 11.71 -3.62
CA ASP A 26 -9.94 13.16 -3.38
C ASP A 26 -8.95 13.49 -2.25
N GLU A 27 -8.98 12.74 -1.16
CA GLU A 27 -8.04 12.85 -0.05
C GLU A 27 -6.61 12.48 -0.48
N LEU A 28 -6.48 11.49 -1.36
CA LEU A 28 -5.20 11.05 -1.91
C LEU A 28 -4.48 12.13 -2.72
N VAL A 29 -5.24 12.96 -3.45
CA VAL A 29 -4.68 14.11 -4.18
C VAL A 29 -4.20 15.18 -3.20
N ALA A 30 -4.98 15.46 -2.15
CA ALA A 30 -4.65 16.45 -1.14
C ALA A 30 -3.46 16.05 -0.24
N TYR A 31 -3.36 14.77 0.12
CA TYR A 31 -2.41 14.26 1.13
C TYR A 31 -1.32 13.35 0.56
N LYS A 32 -1.00 13.48 -0.73
CA LYS A 32 0.00 12.66 -1.44
C LYS A 32 1.37 12.55 -0.73
N LYS A 33 1.78 13.59 0.02
CA LYS A 33 3.02 13.60 0.81
C LYS A 33 3.02 12.55 1.93
N TYR A 34 1.88 12.33 2.60
CA TYR A 34 1.76 11.38 3.71
C TYR A 34 1.82 9.92 3.23
N PHE A 35 1.26 9.63 2.06
CA PHE A 35 1.41 8.31 1.42
C PHE A 35 2.87 7.97 1.14
N ARG A 36 3.67 8.95 0.72
CA ARG A 36 5.12 8.74 0.53
C ARG A 36 5.82 8.35 1.83
N ILE A 37 5.43 8.97 2.95
CA ILE A 37 5.97 8.67 4.29
C ILE A 37 5.53 7.26 4.71
N LEU A 38 4.27 6.89 4.51
CA LEU A 38 3.74 5.55 4.78
C LEU A 38 4.50 4.45 4.03
N ILE A 39 4.84 4.68 2.76
CA ILE A 39 5.65 3.71 1.98
C ILE A 39 7.03 3.54 2.61
N ILE A 40 7.71 4.65 2.94
CA ILE A 40 9.05 4.60 3.53
C ILE A 40 9.02 3.89 4.88
N LEU A 41 8.06 4.22 5.75
CA LEU A 41 7.89 3.56 7.05
C LEU A 41 7.52 2.09 6.90
N GLY A 42 6.68 1.73 5.91
CA GLY A 42 6.31 0.35 5.62
C GLY A 42 7.50 -0.48 5.14
N ILE A 43 8.37 0.08 4.29
CA ILE A 43 9.59 -0.61 3.84
C ILE A 43 10.60 -0.76 4.98
N LEU A 44 10.87 0.31 5.72
CA LEU A 44 11.81 0.28 6.86
C LEU A 44 11.31 -0.65 7.97
N GLY A 45 10.03 -0.58 8.31
CA GLY A 45 9.38 -1.48 9.26
C GLY A 45 9.38 -2.92 8.77
N GLY A 46 9.04 -3.16 7.50
CA GLY A 46 9.06 -4.48 6.88
C GLY A 46 10.44 -5.13 6.97
N ILE A 47 11.49 -4.42 6.55
CA ILE A 47 12.88 -4.91 6.64
C ILE A 47 13.31 -5.08 8.09
N GLY A 48 13.04 -4.10 8.97
CA GLY A 48 13.41 -4.16 10.37
C GLY A 48 12.80 -5.36 11.10
N PHE A 49 11.47 -5.51 11.06
CA PHE A 49 10.78 -6.62 11.72
C PHE A 49 11.11 -8.00 11.12
N GLN A 50 11.49 -8.06 9.84
CA GLN A 50 11.97 -9.30 9.21
C GLN A 50 13.27 -9.78 9.86
N ILE A 51 14.21 -8.87 10.16
CA ILE A 51 15.50 -9.21 10.79
C ILE A 51 15.30 -9.72 12.23
N TYR A 52 14.35 -9.16 12.98
CA TYR A 52 14.02 -9.59 14.33
C TYR A 52 13.15 -10.86 14.41
N GLY A 53 12.79 -11.47 13.27
CA GLY A 53 11.99 -12.70 13.23
C GLY A 53 10.48 -12.51 13.46
N PHE A 54 9.98 -11.27 13.52
CA PHE A 54 8.55 -10.97 13.63
C PHE A 54 7.86 -11.02 12.27
N VAL A 55 7.71 -12.23 11.74
CA VAL A 55 7.20 -12.48 10.37
C VAL A 55 5.82 -11.86 10.13
N ALA A 56 4.89 -11.98 11.08
CA ALA A 56 3.54 -11.43 10.93
C ALA A 56 3.54 -9.89 10.83
N VAL A 57 4.33 -9.22 11.67
CA VAL A 57 4.43 -7.75 11.66
C VAL A 57 5.13 -7.26 10.40
N SER A 58 6.19 -7.95 9.98
CA SER A 58 6.88 -7.64 8.72
C SER A 58 5.93 -7.74 7.52
N LEU A 59 5.17 -8.83 7.42
CA LEU A 59 4.19 -9.02 6.33
C LEU A 59 3.13 -7.92 6.32
N THR A 60 2.62 -7.50 7.47
CA THR A 60 1.68 -6.38 7.58
C THR A 60 2.33 -5.07 7.10
N MET A 61 3.59 -4.82 7.45
CA MET A 61 4.30 -3.62 6.99
C MET A 61 4.53 -3.63 5.47
N TRP A 62 4.85 -4.80 4.90
CA TRP A 62 4.93 -4.98 3.45
C TRP A 62 3.58 -4.77 2.75
N PHE A 63 2.50 -5.30 3.33
CA PHE A 63 1.15 -5.10 2.84
C PHE A 63 0.77 -3.61 2.81
N VAL A 64 1.04 -2.88 3.89
CA VAL A 64 0.83 -1.43 3.97
C VAL A 64 1.71 -0.68 2.97
N ALA A 65 2.97 -1.09 2.78
CA ALA A 65 3.85 -0.48 1.79
C ALA A 65 3.32 -0.64 0.36
N ILE A 66 2.80 -1.82 0.01
CA ILE A 66 2.20 -2.07 -1.31
C ILE A 66 0.95 -1.22 -1.51
N ILE A 67 0.05 -1.18 -0.54
CA ILE A 67 -1.15 -0.33 -0.58
C ILE A 67 -0.74 1.14 -0.75
N GLY A 68 0.20 1.61 0.06
CA GLY A 68 0.70 2.97 -0.01
C GLY A 68 1.26 3.30 -1.39
N LEU A 69 2.01 2.38 -1.99
CA LEU A 69 2.62 2.52 -3.31
C LEU A 69 1.58 2.56 -4.43
N VAL A 70 0.62 1.65 -4.43
CA VAL A 70 -0.49 1.63 -5.40
C VAL A 70 -1.30 2.93 -5.31
N SER A 71 -1.67 3.33 -4.10
CA SER A 71 -2.40 4.59 -3.87
C SER A 71 -1.60 5.80 -4.33
N PHE A 72 -0.31 5.86 -4.05
CA PHE A 72 0.55 6.96 -4.49
C PHE A 72 0.69 7.05 -6.02
N LEU A 73 0.82 5.91 -6.70
CA LEU A 73 0.86 5.85 -8.16
C LEU A 73 -0.45 6.34 -8.78
N LEU A 74 -1.58 5.93 -8.23
CA LEU A 74 -2.91 6.33 -8.71
C LEU A 74 -3.22 7.80 -8.45
N ALA A 75 -2.80 8.36 -7.30
CA ALA A 75 -2.91 9.79 -7.01
C ALA A 75 -2.12 10.66 -8.01
N GLY A 76 -1.04 10.12 -8.61
CA GLY A 76 -0.30 10.81 -9.67
C GLY A 76 -0.96 10.76 -11.05
N ASN A 77 -1.90 9.84 -11.26
CA ASN A 77 -2.50 9.63 -12.57
C ASN A 77 -3.70 10.57 -12.80
N LYS A 78 -3.48 11.62 -13.60
CA LYS A 78 -4.51 12.61 -13.94
C LYS A 78 -5.78 12.01 -14.56
N ARG A 79 -5.69 10.88 -15.29
CA ARG A 79 -6.87 10.19 -15.85
C ARG A 79 -7.69 9.52 -14.76
N PHE A 80 -7.02 8.89 -13.79
CA PHE A 80 -7.67 8.26 -12.64
C PHE A 80 -8.40 9.32 -11.83
N VAL A 81 -7.74 10.44 -11.50
CA VAL A 81 -8.34 11.55 -10.76
C VAL A 81 -9.55 12.16 -11.50
N ARG A 82 -9.51 12.27 -12.84
CA ARG A 82 -10.60 12.86 -13.63
C ARG A 82 -11.83 11.93 -13.76
N ASN A 83 -11.64 10.61 -13.86
CA ASN A 83 -12.71 9.65 -14.17
C ASN A 83 -13.65 9.31 -13.00
N GLY A 84 -13.41 9.82 -11.78
CA GLY A 84 -14.31 9.60 -10.63
C GLY A 84 -14.76 10.88 -9.97
N LYS A 85 -14.63 12.02 -10.65
CA LYS A 85 -15.45 13.18 -10.35
C LYS A 85 -16.86 12.84 -10.85
N VAL A 86 -17.66 12.26 -9.97
CA VAL A 86 -19.12 12.20 -10.13
C VAL A 86 -19.67 13.56 -9.73
#